data_AF-A0A7X7RHJ9-F1
#
_entry.id   AF-A0A7X7RHJ9-F1
#
_cell.length_a   1.000
_cell.length_b   1.000
_cell.length_c   1.000
_cell.angle_alpha   90.00
_cell.angle_beta   90.00
_cell.angle_gamma   90.00
#
_symmetry.space_group_name_H-M   'P 1'
#
loop_
_entity.id
_entity.type
_entity.pdbx_description
1 polymer ?
#
loop_
_entity_poly.entity_id
_entity_poly.type
_entity_poly.pdbx_seq_one_letter_code
_entity_poly.pdbx_strand_id
1 'polypeptide(L)'
;MKIVKAMNTLAHQIIRIPEALMRFPVTACRFRRRTLNALARYRLLGELQGLGYARLFNLATPEGARSALAMAHRLDALAQETAERKSAWARMLAGGRGSRPAADAVSVGGPQPDPLDWLLLGELLQSVPARFDDLEVRLIPHAACINAFLSSNGIATIRQLKAFDFIQSNWGLGRMKLNSLIELVRRAQDDSLQTGVANESEAARLIIKTVDAFMKLPGKEDVNRMLRLRMSGATADDKPWTLEHIGRTFKLTRERIRQIIDENQLPGLANFGGMRLHKALLCLGDFCEAPTRPVTETRLAKWLGSTSRDYPLSFYLALAEALAPADTLPVWVETPFYNYGNNQRMIQARRRLATLRLEPGKPLAFDAVFDQLRRKLPSLNRKIFLAALFQNPAFEVDPDAGTLVRQPAS
;
A
#
# COMPACT_ATOMS: atom_id res chain seq x y z
N MET A 1 14.27 -11.47 38.04
CA MET A 1 13.31 -12.12 38.96
C MET A 1 12.22 -11.21 39.56
N LYS A 2 12.40 -9.88 39.69
CA LYS A 2 11.36 -8.98 40.26
C LYS A 2 10.20 -8.64 39.29
N ILE A 3 10.43 -8.65 37.97
CA ILE A 3 9.39 -8.35 36.95
C ILE A 3 8.36 -9.50 36.82
N VAL A 4 8.81 -10.75 36.92
CA VAL A 4 7.93 -11.94 36.88
C VAL A 4 7.00 -11.98 38.10
N LYS A 5 7.46 -11.48 39.25
CA LYS A 5 6.63 -11.40 40.46
C LYS A 5 5.56 -10.31 40.34
N ALA A 6 5.86 -9.16 39.74
CA ALA A 6 4.88 -8.10 39.48
C ALA A 6 3.79 -8.51 38.46
N MET A 7 4.16 -9.27 37.42
CA MET A 7 3.18 -9.83 36.46
C MET A 7 2.25 -10.87 37.09
N ASN A 8 2.75 -11.68 38.03
CA ASN A 8 1.92 -12.63 38.78
C ASN A 8 1.00 -11.96 39.80
N THR A 9 1.38 -10.81 40.37
CA THR A 9 0.51 -10.04 41.28
C THR A 9 -0.65 -9.35 40.56
N LEU A 10 -0.44 -8.86 39.33
CA LEU A 10 -1.52 -8.31 38.48
C LEU A 10 -2.51 -9.39 38.02
N ALA A 11 -2.04 -10.62 37.81
CA ALA A 11 -2.91 -11.76 37.48
C ALA A 11 -3.84 -12.21 38.64
N HIS A 12 -3.61 -11.73 39.87
CA HIS A 12 -4.40 -12.08 41.06
C HIS A 12 -5.31 -10.96 41.56
N GLN A 13 -5.47 -9.85 40.82
CA GLN A 13 -6.61 -8.95 41.07
C GLN A 13 -7.88 -9.64 40.60
N ILE A 14 -8.50 -10.33 41.56
CA ILE A 14 -9.75 -11.08 41.47
C ILE A 14 -10.79 -10.20 40.77
N ILE A 15 -11.06 -10.49 39.50
CA ILE A 15 -12.28 -10.05 38.82
C ILE A 15 -13.42 -10.58 39.68
N ARG A 16 -14.12 -9.70 40.43
CA ARG A 16 -15.33 -10.08 41.15
C ARG A 16 -16.33 -10.59 40.13
N ILE A 17 -16.52 -11.90 40.15
CA ILE A 17 -17.46 -12.61 39.31
C ILE A 17 -18.88 -12.17 39.74
N PRO A 18 -19.68 -11.59 38.84
CA PRO A 18 -21.08 -11.30 39.12
C PRO A 18 -21.83 -12.56 39.60
N GLU A 19 -22.65 -12.40 40.64
CA GLU A 19 -23.35 -13.50 41.33
C GLU A 19 -24.24 -14.35 40.41
N ALA A 20 -24.73 -13.76 39.32
CA ALA A 20 -25.46 -14.44 38.25
C ALA A 20 -24.64 -15.57 37.57
N LEU A 21 -23.32 -15.45 37.52
CA LEU A 21 -22.42 -16.45 36.94
C LEU A 21 -22.06 -17.59 37.92
N MET A 22 -22.43 -17.50 39.21
CA MET A 22 -22.26 -18.60 40.17
C MET A 22 -23.37 -19.66 40.05
N ARG A 23 -24.47 -19.34 39.35
CA ARG A 23 -25.67 -20.19 39.25
C ARG A 23 -25.71 -21.10 38.00
N PHE A 24 -24.68 -21.09 37.16
CA PHE A 24 -24.62 -21.91 35.93
C PHE A 24 -23.92 -23.28 36.17
N PRO A 25 -24.38 -24.40 35.56
CA PRO A 25 -23.98 -25.76 35.96
C PRO A 25 -22.50 -26.09 35.74
N VAL A 26 -21.96 -26.91 36.66
CA VAL A 26 -20.53 -27.14 36.92
C VAL A 26 -19.71 -27.74 35.74
N THR A 27 -20.34 -28.36 34.75
CA THR A 27 -19.67 -28.85 33.52
C THR A 27 -19.14 -27.69 32.64
N ALA A 28 -19.68 -26.48 32.79
CA ALA A 28 -19.21 -25.27 32.11
C ALA A 28 -17.98 -24.62 32.76
N CYS A 29 -17.49 -25.09 33.91
CA CYS A 29 -16.47 -24.37 34.70
C CYS A 29 -15.06 -24.43 34.07
N ARG A 30 -14.68 -25.55 33.42
CA ARG A 30 -13.41 -25.65 32.66
C ARG A 30 -13.45 -24.83 31.37
N PHE A 31 -14.56 -24.91 30.63
CA PHE A 31 -14.79 -24.10 29.43
C PHE A 31 -14.73 -22.61 29.79
N ARG A 32 -15.46 -22.20 30.82
CA ARG A 32 -15.46 -20.83 31.35
C ARG A 32 -14.08 -20.32 31.75
N ARG A 33 -13.28 -21.11 32.49
CA ARG A 33 -11.91 -20.70 32.89
C ARG A 33 -10.99 -20.57 31.67
N ARG A 34 -11.15 -21.43 30.66
CA ARG A 34 -10.41 -21.35 29.39
C ARG A 34 -10.82 -20.14 28.56
N THR A 35 -12.12 -19.88 28.43
CA THR A 35 -12.66 -18.69 27.75
C THR A 35 -12.23 -17.42 28.47
N LEU A 36 -12.25 -17.34 29.80
CA LEU A 36 -11.76 -16.18 30.53
C LEU A 36 -10.25 -15.94 30.35
N ASN A 37 -9.44 -17.00 30.37
CA ASN A 37 -7.99 -16.89 30.11
C ASN A 37 -7.69 -16.48 28.65
N ALA A 38 -8.49 -16.96 27.71
CA ALA A 38 -8.45 -16.58 26.31
C ALA A 38 -8.73 -15.09 26.12
N LEU A 39 -9.87 -14.65 26.66
CA LEU A 39 -10.33 -13.26 26.60
C LEU A 39 -9.32 -12.32 27.28
N ALA A 40 -8.71 -12.73 28.39
CA ALA A 40 -7.66 -11.95 29.05
C ALA A 40 -6.38 -11.80 28.20
N ARG A 41 -5.93 -12.87 27.54
CA ARG A 41 -4.76 -12.83 26.62
C ARG A 41 -5.04 -12.02 25.36
N TYR A 42 -6.25 -12.09 24.82
CA TYR A 42 -6.64 -11.34 23.63
C TYR A 42 -6.95 -9.87 23.93
N ARG A 43 -7.57 -9.57 25.06
CA ARG A 43 -7.67 -8.22 25.59
C ARG A 43 -6.29 -7.59 25.74
N LEU A 44 -5.32 -8.34 26.29
CA LEU A 44 -3.93 -7.90 26.37
C LEU A 44 -3.30 -7.68 24.98
N LEU A 45 -3.42 -8.63 24.05
CA LEU A 45 -2.92 -8.48 22.65
C LEU A 45 -3.53 -7.27 21.94
N GLY A 46 -4.80 -7.05 22.21
CA GLY A 46 -5.57 -5.96 21.67
C GLY A 46 -5.20 -4.61 22.27
N GLU A 47 -5.06 -4.53 23.59
CA GLU A 47 -4.55 -3.35 24.30
C GLU A 47 -3.11 -3.03 23.86
N LEU A 48 -2.26 -4.05 23.63
CA LEU A 48 -0.92 -3.91 23.04
C LEU A 48 -0.95 -3.41 21.57
N GLN A 49 -2.07 -3.58 20.88
CA GLN A 49 -2.31 -3.08 19.52
C GLN A 49 -3.12 -1.76 19.52
N GLY A 50 -3.36 -1.15 20.69
CA GLY A 50 -4.06 0.13 20.83
C GLY A 50 -5.57 0.09 20.57
N LEU A 51 -6.18 -1.10 20.56
CA LEU A 51 -7.60 -1.30 20.25
C LEU A 51 -8.43 -1.36 21.57
N GLY A 52 -9.56 -0.66 21.64
CA GLY A 52 -10.39 -0.53 22.86
C GLY A 52 -11.50 -1.59 22.96
N TYR A 53 -11.23 -2.73 23.58
CA TYR A 53 -12.11 -3.93 23.58
C TYR A 53 -13.26 -3.95 24.60
N ALA A 54 -13.72 -2.80 25.08
CA ALA A 54 -14.70 -2.79 26.18
C ALA A 54 -16.05 -3.46 25.81
N ARG A 55 -16.45 -3.42 24.52
CA ARG A 55 -17.74 -3.96 24.05
C ARG A 55 -17.68 -5.42 23.56
N LEU A 56 -16.61 -5.82 22.88
CA LEU A 56 -16.42 -7.18 22.32
C LEU A 56 -16.37 -8.31 23.34
N PHE A 57 -15.97 -7.99 24.57
CA PHE A 57 -15.86 -8.95 25.67
C PHE A 57 -16.86 -8.71 26.78
N ASN A 58 -17.88 -7.87 26.53
CA ASN A 58 -19.01 -7.75 27.43
C ASN A 58 -19.90 -8.98 27.28
N LEU A 59 -19.63 -10.02 28.07
CA LEU A 59 -20.42 -11.26 28.10
C LEU A 59 -21.90 -11.04 28.47
N ALA A 60 -22.27 -9.84 28.91
CA ALA A 60 -23.66 -9.47 29.17
C ALA A 60 -24.44 -9.08 27.90
N THR A 61 -23.78 -8.92 26.74
CA THR A 61 -24.45 -8.69 25.45
C THR A 61 -24.46 -9.96 24.60
N PRO A 62 -25.50 -10.18 23.77
CA PRO A 62 -25.54 -11.29 22.82
C PRO A 62 -24.33 -11.30 21.88
N GLU A 63 -23.84 -10.13 21.48
CA GLU A 63 -22.65 -9.96 20.63
C GLU A 63 -21.38 -10.42 21.37
N GLY A 64 -21.18 -10.02 22.61
CA GLY A 64 -20.02 -10.42 23.41
C GLY A 64 -20.02 -11.92 23.73
N ALA A 65 -21.20 -12.51 23.96
CA ALA A 65 -21.35 -13.95 24.16
C ALA A 65 -21.00 -14.76 22.88
N ARG A 66 -21.47 -14.31 21.71
CA ARG A 66 -21.13 -14.94 20.42
C ARG A 66 -19.64 -14.83 20.10
N SER A 67 -19.04 -13.66 20.31
CA SER A 67 -17.60 -13.43 20.10
C SER A 67 -16.74 -14.28 21.03
N ALA A 68 -17.13 -14.44 22.30
CA ALA A 68 -16.42 -15.28 23.26
C ALA A 68 -16.53 -16.78 22.93
N LEU A 69 -17.69 -17.24 22.45
CA LEU A 69 -17.90 -18.63 22.04
C LEU A 69 -17.05 -18.98 20.81
N ALA A 70 -17.08 -18.13 19.78
CA ALA A 70 -16.26 -18.29 18.58
C ALA A 70 -14.75 -18.31 18.91
N MET A 71 -14.31 -17.46 19.83
CA MET A 71 -12.92 -17.42 20.31
C MET A 71 -12.50 -18.67 21.08
N ALA A 72 -13.39 -19.24 21.90
CA ALA A 72 -13.11 -20.47 22.64
C ALA A 72 -12.91 -21.66 21.68
N HIS A 73 -13.78 -21.80 20.68
CA HIS A 73 -13.63 -22.82 19.63
C HIS A 73 -12.33 -22.64 18.83
N ARG A 74 -11.91 -21.40 18.55
CA ARG A 74 -10.64 -21.11 17.86
C ARG A 74 -9.41 -21.56 18.65
N LEU A 75 -9.41 -21.39 19.96
CA LEU A 75 -8.30 -21.83 20.81
C LEU A 75 -8.25 -23.35 20.95
N ASP A 76 -9.39 -24.02 20.95
CA ASP A 76 -9.44 -25.48 20.91
C ASP A 76 -8.91 -26.00 19.56
N ALA A 77 -9.28 -25.37 18.44
CA ALA A 77 -8.76 -25.71 17.11
C ALA A 77 -7.24 -25.46 16.99
N LEU A 78 -6.74 -24.33 17.49
CA LEU A 78 -5.30 -24.03 17.50
C LEU A 78 -4.51 -24.96 18.42
N ALA A 79 -5.08 -25.35 19.57
CA ALA A 79 -4.46 -26.31 20.47
C ALA A 79 -4.40 -27.71 19.84
N GLN A 80 -5.47 -28.11 19.14
CA GLN A 80 -5.55 -29.34 18.37
C GLN A 80 -4.50 -29.35 17.24
N GLU A 81 -4.44 -28.29 16.42
CA GLU A 81 -3.47 -28.15 15.33
C GLU A 81 -2.02 -28.14 15.86
N THR A 82 -1.77 -27.50 16.99
CA THR A 82 -0.44 -27.51 17.63
C THR A 82 -0.08 -28.90 18.14
N ALA A 83 -1.03 -29.66 18.69
CA ALA A 83 -0.82 -31.03 19.11
C ALA A 83 -0.58 -31.97 17.92
N GLU A 84 -1.31 -31.80 16.82
CA GLU A 84 -1.14 -32.52 15.56
C GLU A 84 0.22 -32.23 14.91
N ARG A 85 0.64 -30.96 14.86
CA ARG A 85 1.97 -30.57 14.37
C ARG A 85 3.08 -31.14 15.26
N LYS A 86 2.94 -31.09 16.59
CA LYS A 86 3.91 -31.65 17.54
C LYS A 86 4.02 -33.17 17.40
N SER A 87 2.90 -33.86 17.23
CA SER A 87 2.87 -35.32 17.00
C SER A 87 3.40 -35.71 15.62
N ALA A 88 3.15 -34.91 14.58
CA ALA A 88 3.75 -35.10 13.26
C ALA A 88 5.28 -34.92 13.30
N TRP A 89 5.75 -33.90 14.02
CA TRP A 89 7.18 -33.62 14.19
C TRP A 89 7.87 -34.72 15.02
N ALA A 90 7.23 -35.21 16.08
CA ALA A 90 7.72 -36.34 16.87
C ALA A 90 7.78 -37.65 16.06
N ARG A 91 6.78 -37.91 15.19
CA ARG A 91 6.79 -39.05 14.26
C ARG A 91 7.91 -38.93 13.22
N MET A 92 8.18 -37.71 12.73
CA MET A 92 9.28 -37.43 11.80
C MET A 92 10.66 -37.67 12.42
N LEU A 93 10.81 -37.39 13.71
CA LEU A 93 12.04 -37.64 14.48
C LEU A 93 12.22 -39.13 14.85
N ALA A 94 11.12 -39.91 14.89
CA ALA A 94 11.13 -41.31 15.27
C ALA A 94 11.29 -42.31 14.09
N GLY A 95 11.18 -41.86 12.83
CA GLY A 95 11.20 -42.70 11.63
C GLY A 95 12.47 -42.55 10.77
N GLY A 96 13.24 -43.63 10.64
CA GLY A 96 14.39 -43.73 9.75
C GLY A 96 14.02 -43.61 8.25
N ARG A 97 15.02 -43.21 7.45
CA ARG A 97 14.94 -42.97 5.99
C ARG A 97 14.09 -44.02 5.27
N GLY A 98 12.87 -43.69 4.84
CA GLY A 98 12.12 -44.63 4.03
C GLY A 98 10.63 -44.39 3.83
N SER A 99 10.17 -43.14 3.73
CA SER A 99 8.90 -42.76 3.05
C SER A 99 8.66 -41.27 3.26
N ARG A 100 8.89 -40.46 2.23
CA ARG A 100 8.34 -39.10 2.19
C ARG A 100 6.83 -39.24 1.94
N PRO A 101 5.93 -38.80 2.84
CA PRO A 101 4.57 -38.54 2.44
C PRO A 101 4.61 -37.41 1.39
N ALA A 102 3.74 -37.53 0.40
CA ALA A 102 3.62 -36.58 -0.70
C ALA A 102 3.67 -35.14 -0.20
N ALA A 103 4.40 -34.33 -0.95
CA ALA A 103 4.42 -32.90 -0.82
C ALA A 103 3.02 -32.34 -1.08
N ASP A 104 2.17 -32.30 -0.07
CA ASP A 104 0.91 -31.57 -0.11
C ASP A 104 0.85 -30.55 1.03
N ALA A 105 0.93 -29.30 0.60
CA ALA A 105 0.48 -28.10 1.29
C ALA A 105 1.08 -27.81 2.67
N VAL A 106 2.40 -27.56 2.72
CA VAL A 106 2.83 -26.42 3.55
C VAL A 106 2.27 -25.18 2.86
N SER A 107 1.05 -24.77 3.25
CA SER A 107 0.45 -23.51 2.82
C SER A 107 1.48 -22.41 3.07
N VAL A 108 2.09 -21.93 1.99
CA VAL A 108 2.95 -20.75 1.98
C VAL A 108 2.01 -19.54 2.13
N GLY A 109 1.57 -19.36 3.36
CA GLY A 109 0.52 -18.44 3.76
C GLY A 109 0.19 -18.78 5.19
N GLY A 110 0.49 -17.86 6.12
CA GLY A 110 0.10 -18.01 7.51
C GLY A 110 -1.39 -18.32 7.66
N PRO A 111 -1.86 -18.67 8.88
CA PRO A 111 -3.25 -19.09 9.10
C PRO A 111 -4.22 -18.09 8.46
N GLN A 112 -5.17 -18.61 7.67
CA GLN A 112 -6.20 -17.79 7.02
C GLN A 112 -6.95 -16.97 8.09
N PRO A 113 -7.32 -15.71 7.79
CA PRO A 113 -8.21 -14.95 8.65
C PRO A 113 -9.51 -15.69 8.86
N ASP A 114 -9.98 -15.72 10.09
CA ASP A 114 -11.22 -16.38 10.45
C ASP A 114 -12.36 -15.35 10.62
N PRO A 115 -13.60 -15.80 10.86
CA PRO A 115 -14.74 -14.89 11.02
C PRO A 115 -14.56 -13.82 12.12
N LEU A 116 -13.77 -14.09 13.16
CA LEU A 116 -13.50 -13.13 14.22
C LEU A 116 -12.54 -12.03 13.75
N ASP A 117 -11.53 -12.39 12.97
CA ASP A 117 -10.61 -11.42 12.37
C ASP A 117 -11.36 -10.43 11.45
N TRP A 118 -12.37 -10.91 10.71
CA TRP A 118 -13.25 -10.08 9.88
C TRP A 118 -14.21 -9.21 10.69
N LEU A 119 -14.76 -9.75 11.79
CA LEU A 119 -15.59 -8.99 12.72
C LEU A 119 -14.80 -7.81 13.31
N LEU A 120 -13.55 -8.05 13.73
CA LEU A 120 -12.68 -7.03 14.30
C LEU A 120 -12.33 -5.92 13.29
N LEU A 121 -12.08 -6.28 12.03
CA LEU A 121 -11.90 -5.29 10.96
C LEU A 121 -13.18 -4.47 10.75
N GLY A 122 -14.35 -5.12 10.77
CA GLY A 122 -15.64 -4.46 10.66
C GLY A 122 -15.84 -3.42 11.77
N GLU A 123 -15.56 -3.76 13.03
CA GLU A 123 -15.67 -2.81 14.13
C GLU A 123 -14.66 -1.66 14.03
N LEU A 124 -13.41 -1.96 13.67
CA LEU A 124 -12.38 -0.93 13.45
C LEU A 124 -12.82 0.04 12.35
N LEU A 125 -13.37 -0.47 11.24
CA LEU A 125 -13.95 0.34 10.18
C LEU A 125 -15.09 1.21 10.71
N GLN A 126 -16.03 0.67 11.48
CA GLN A 126 -17.14 1.43 12.06
C GLN A 126 -16.69 2.50 13.08
N SER A 127 -15.53 2.30 13.73
CA SER A 127 -14.94 3.30 14.63
C SER A 127 -14.35 4.52 13.92
N VAL A 128 -14.12 4.45 12.59
CA VAL A 128 -13.63 5.61 11.83
C VAL A 128 -14.70 6.70 11.84
N PRO A 129 -14.40 7.94 12.28
CA PRO A 129 -15.37 9.03 12.26
C PRO A 129 -15.99 9.28 10.87
N ALA A 130 -17.29 9.62 10.83
CA ALA A 130 -18.03 9.86 9.58
C ALA A 130 -17.44 10.98 8.71
N ARG A 131 -16.72 11.94 9.32
CA ARG A 131 -15.95 12.97 8.59
C ARG A 131 -14.89 12.41 7.63
N PHE A 132 -14.52 11.14 7.76
CA PHE A 132 -13.57 10.45 6.88
C PHE A 132 -14.23 9.51 5.87
N ASP A 133 -15.56 9.47 5.81
CA ASP A 133 -16.29 8.58 4.90
C ASP A 133 -15.94 8.82 3.43
N ASP A 134 -15.75 10.08 3.07
CA ASP A 134 -15.40 10.49 1.71
C ASP A 134 -13.89 10.46 1.46
N LEU A 135 -13.07 10.04 2.44
CA LEU A 135 -11.65 9.82 2.23
C LEU A 135 -11.48 8.66 1.24
N GLU A 136 -10.85 8.96 0.12
CA GLU A 136 -10.55 7.97 -0.91
C GLU A 136 -9.50 6.97 -0.41
N VAL A 137 -9.79 5.66 -0.50
CA VAL A 137 -8.89 4.59 -0.01
C VAL A 137 -7.58 4.53 -0.77
N ARG A 138 -7.58 4.95 -2.04
CA ARG A 138 -6.37 5.06 -2.86
C ARG A 138 -5.39 6.10 -2.31
N LEU A 139 -5.85 7.03 -1.48
CA LEU A 139 -5.03 8.11 -0.92
C LEU A 139 -4.27 7.70 0.34
N ILE A 140 -4.64 6.55 0.90
CA ILE A 140 -4.03 6.01 2.09
C ILE A 140 -2.94 5.05 1.62
N PRO A 141 -1.66 5.23 1.99
CA PRO A 141 -0.62 4.30 1.58
C PRO A 141 -0.92 2.89 2.08
N HIS A 142 -0.93 1.91 1.17
CA HIS A 142 -1.20 0.51 1.47
C HIS A 142 -0.50 -0.43 0.48
N ALA A 143 -0.43 -1.72 0.80
CA ALA A 143 0.25 -2.71 -0.03
C ALA A 143 -0.42 -2.89 -1.40
N ALA A 144 0.36 -3.13 -2.46
CA ALA A 144 -0.17 -3.30 -3.83
C ALA A 144 -1.25 -4.39 -3.96
N CYS A 145 -1.18 -5.43 -3.14
CA CYS A 145 -2.20 -6.48 -3.10
C CYS A 145 -3.57 -6.00 -2.60
N ILE A 146 -3.62 -4.91 -1.83
CA ILE A 146 -4.85 -4.24 -1.39
C ILE A 146 -5.38 -3.31 -2.49
N ASN A 147 -4.54 -2.69 -3.30
CA ASN A 147 -5.01 -1.90 -4.45
C ASN A 147 -5.85 -2.75 -5.42
N ALA A 148 -5.38 -3.97 -5.73
CA ALA A 148 -6.12 -4.90 -6.59
C ALA A 148 -7.46 -5.31 -5.97
N PHE A 149 -7.50 -5.53 -4.65
CA PHE A 149 -8.72 -5.83 -3.91
C PHE A 149 -9.74 -4.70 -4.01
N LEU A 150 -9.34 -3.49 -3.62
CA LEU A 150 -10.21 -2.32 -3.57
C LEU A 150 -10.76 -2.01 -4.96
N SER A 151 -9.90 -2.03 -5.98
CA SER A 151 -10.29 -1.77 -7.37
C SER A 151 -11.27 -2.82 -7.91
N SER A 152 -11.01 -4.12 -7.68
CA SER A 152 -11.86 -5.21 -8.19
C SER A 152 -13.26 -5.21 -7.56
N ASN A 153 -13.38 -4.68 -6.34
CA ASN A 153 -14.64 -4.59 -5.61
C ASN A 153 -15.29 -3.20 -5.70
N GLY A 154 -14.75 -2.30 -6.53
CA GLY A 154 -15.28 -0.94 -6.70
C GLY A 154 -15.24 -0.09 -5.42
N ILE A 155 -14.33 -0.41 -4.49
CA ILE A 155 -14.17 0.32 -3.23
C ILE A 155 -13.21 1.49 -3.48
N ALA A 156 -13.76 2.68 -3.60
CA ALA A 156 -13.04 3.93 -3.80
C ALA A 156 -12.92 4.78 -2.52
N THR A 157 -13.83 4.63 -1.55
CA THR A 157 -13.85 5.44 -0.32
C THR A 157 -13.94 4.61 0.96
N ILE A 158 -13.60 5.22 2.11
CA ILE A 158 -13.76 4.61 3.43
C ILE A 158 -15.22 4.24 3.69
N ARG A 159 -16.20 5.05 3.25
CA ARG A 159 -17.63 4.70 3.33
C ARG A 159 -17.92 3.37 2.65
N GLN A 160 -17.42 3.18 1.43
CA GLN A 160 -17.62 1.95 0.67
C GLN A 160 -16.89 0.78 1.34
N LEU A 161 -15.71 1.01 1.92
CA LEU A 161 -14.96 -0.01 2.66
C LEU A 161 -15.70 -0.43 3.93
N LYS A 162 -16.30 0.51 4.66
CA LYS A 162 -17.16 0.26 5.84
C LYS A 162 -18.39 -0.58 5.52
N ALA A 163 -18.96 -0.37 4.33
CA ALA A 163 -20.15 -1.06 3.87
C ALA A 163 -19.86 -2.42 3.20
N PHE A 164 -18.58 -2.77 3.02
CA PHE A 164 -18.18 -4.01 2.35
C PHE A 164 -18.40 -5.24 3.24
N ASP A 165 -19.09 -6.25 2.71
CA ASP A 165 -19.31 -7.52 3.41
C ASP A 165 -18.11 -8.46 3.23
N PHE A 166 -17.18 -8.39 4.19
CA PHE A 166 -16.00 -9.26 4.22
C PHE A 166 -16.34 -10.74 4.45
N ILE A 167 -17.50 -11.05 5.07
CA ILE A 167 -17.88 -12.43 5.43
C ILE A 167 -18.38 -13.18 4.18
N GLN A 168 -19.19 -12.51 3.36
CA GLN A 168 -19.71 -13.10 2.12
C GLN A 168 -18.76 -12.95 0.92
N SER A 169 -17.77 -12.06 1.01
CA SER A 169 -16.75 -11.97 -0.02
C SER A 169 -15.93 -13.27 -0.03
N ASN A 170 -16.08 -14.10 -1.07
CA ASN A 170 -15.30 -15.33 -1.33
C ASN A 170 -13.79 -15.07 -1.57
N TRP A 171 -13.26 -13.94 -1.10
CA TRP A 171 -11.92 -13.50 -1.35
C TRP A 171 -11.00 -13.98 -0.22
N GLY A 172 -10.10 -14.90 -0.55
CA GLY A 172 -9.05 -15.42 0.31
C GLY A 172 -7.99 -14.35 0.63
N LEU A 173 -8.36 -13.38 1.47
CA LEU A 173 -7.43 -12.42 2.02
C LEU A 173 -6.61 -13.12 3.10
N GLY A 174 -5.38 -13.57 2.81
CA GLY A 174 -4.48 -14.09 3.85
C GLY A 174 -4.16 -13.04 4.92
N ARG A 175 -3.69 -13.46 6.10
CA ARG A 175 -3.47 -12.61 7.29
C ARG A 175 -2.60 -11.37 7.08
N MET A 176 -1.65 -11.43 6.14
CA MET A 176 -0.87 -10.25 5.73
C MET A 176 -1.70 -9.14 5.09
N LYS A 177 -2.72 -9.51 4.30
CA LYS A 177 -3.63 -8.56 3.65
C LYS A 177 -4.57 -7.93 4.68
N LEU A 178 -5.08 -8.72 5.64
CA LEU A 178 -5.83 -8.20 6.78
C LEU A 178 -5.04 -7.13 7.56
N ASN A 179 -3.79 -7.42 7.91
CA ASN A 179 -2.94 -6.44 8.60
C ASN A 179 -2.75 -5.15 7.79
N SER A 180 -2.65 -5.27 6.46
CA SER A 180 -2.55 -4.12 5.56
C SER A 180 -3.85 -3.30 5.52
N LEU A 181 -5.02 -3.95 5.60
CA LEU A 181 -6.31 -3.26 5.73
C LEU A 181 -6.45 -2.57 7.08
N ILE A 182 -6.06 -3.23 8.18
CA ILE A 182 -6.06 -2.62 9.52
C ILE A 182 -5.19 -1.36 9.53
N GLU A 183 -4.00 -1.44 8.94
CA GLU A 183 -3.07 -0.31 8.85
C GLU A 183 -3.63 0.83 7.99
N LEU A 184 -4.31 0.52 6.88
CA LEU A 184 -5.04 1.50 6.08
C LEU A 184 -6.08 2.24 6.95
N VAL A 185 -6.88 1.50 7.72
CA VAL A 185 -7.92 2.10 8.57
C VAL A 185 -7.32 2.97 9.67
N ARG A 186 -6.24 2.53 10.31
CA ARG A 186 -5.53 3.34 11.32
C ARG A 186 -4.99 4.64 10.75
N ARG A 187 -4.37 4.59 9.57
CA ARG A 187 -3.89 5.80 8.89
C ARG A 187 -5.03 6.73 8.51
N ALA A 188 -6.16 6.18 8.10
CA ALA A 188 -7.37 6.97 7.84
C ALA A 188 -7.84 7.75 9.07
N GLN A 189 -7.53 7.30 10.29
CA GLN A 189 -7.94 7.93 11.55
C GLN A 189 -6.92 8.93 12.10
N ASP A 190 -5.72 9.02 11.54
CA ASP A 190 -4.67 9.91 12.04
C ASP A 190 -4.83 11.33 11.47
N ASP A 191 -5.45 12.23 12.24
CA ASP A 191 -5.68 13.63 11.89
C ASP A 191 -4.40 14.37 11.49
N SER A 192 -3.24 14.02 12.06
CA SER A 192 -1.96 14.68 11.75
C SER A 192 -1.49 14.38 10.32
N LEU A 193 -1.83 13.19 9.83
CA LEU A 193 -1.55 12.76 8.47
C LEU A 193 -2.58 13.32 7.45
N GLN A 194 -3.70 13.88 7.93
CA GLN A 194 -4.76 14.42 7.09
C GLN A 194 -4.61 15.90 6.75
N THR A 195 -3.64 16.60 7.34
CA THR A 195 -3.36 18.00 6.97
C THR A 195 -3.21 18.15 5.45
N GLY A 196 -3.90 19.15 4.87
CA GLY A 196 -3.84 19.42 3.43
C GLY A 196 -2.45 19.88 2.97
N VAL A 197 -2.22 19.80 1.67
CA VAL A 197 -1.04 20.39 1.01
C VAL A 197 -1.57 21.53 0.14
N ALA A 198 -1.18 22.76 0.47
CA ALA A 198 -1.88 23.94 -0.03
C ALA A 198 -1.49 24.33 -1.47
N ASN A 199 -0.24 24.06 -1.87
CA ASN A 199 0.28 24.44 -3.18
C ASN A 199 1.43 23.54 -3.64
N GLU A 200 1.82 23.69 -4.90
CA GLU A 200 2.85 22.92 -5.58
C GLU A 200 4.24 23.08 -4.96
N SER A 201 4.57 24.27 -4.46
CA SER A 201 5.83 24.52 -3.74
C SER A 201 5.88 23.81 -2.38
N GLU A 202 4.76 23.73 -1.66
CA GLU A 202 4.66 22.92 -0.44
C GLU A 202 4.78 21.43 -0.78
N ALA A 203 4.07 20.97 -1.81
CA ALA A 203 4.09 19.58 -2.25
C ALA A 203 5.51 19.12 -2.64
N ALA A 204 6.19 19.90 -3.50
CA ALA A 204 7.55 19.61 -3.95
C ALA A 204 8.54 19.51 -2.77
N ARG A 205 8.48 20.48 -1.85
CA ARG A 205 9.35 20.50 -0.65
C ARG A 205 9.06 19.32 0.27
N LEU A 206 7.80 18.92 0.43
CA LEU A 206 7.43 17.78 1.24
C LEU A 206 7.97 16.48 0.65
N ILE A 207 7.86 16.29 -0.66
CA ILE A 207 8.38 15.11 -1.36
C ILE A 207 9.89 15.00 -1.15
N ILE A 208 10.66 16.07 -1.40
CA ILE A 208 12.11 16.07 -1.22
C ILE A 208 12.50 15.76 0.22
N LYS A 209 11.93 16.49 1.20
CA LYS A 209 12.26 16.28 2.62
C LYS A 209 11.98 14.85 3.07
N THR A 210 10.87 14.27 2.60
CA THR A 210 10.48 12.91 2.95
C THR A 210 11.44 11.89 2.36
N VAL A 211 11.80 12.05 1.09
CA VAL A 211 12.77 11.18 0.40
C VAL A 211 14.13 11.29 1.06
N ASP A 212 14.65 12.49 1.29
CA ASP A 212 15.97 12.71 1.89
C ASP A 212 16.05 12.09 3.30
N ALA A 213 15.01 12.29 4.12
CA ALA A 213 14.94 11.70 5.45
C ALA A 213 14.89 10.16 5.40
N PHE A 214 14.12 9.59 4.48
CA PHE A 214 14.04 8.14 4.30
C PHE A 214 15.38 7.54 3.83
N MET A 215 16.05 8.21 2.89
CA MET A 215 17.33 7.79 2.33
C MET A 215 18.50 7.89 3.33
N LYS A 216 18.33 8.66 4.42
CA LYS A 216 19.30 8.77 5.53
C LYS A 216 19.06 7.79 6.67
N LEU A 217 18.05 6.92 6.59
CA LEU A 217 17.81 5.92 7.63
C LEU A 217 19.02 4.96 7.76
N PRO A 218 19.48 4.68 9.00
CA PRO A 218 20.70 3.90 9.23
C PRO A 218 20.55 2.45 8.73
N GLY A 219 21.65 1.87 8.25
CA GLY A 219 21.72 0.46 7.84
C GLY A 219 21.05 0.15 6.49
N LYS A 220 20.74 1.16 5.67
CA LYS A 220 20.11 0.99 4.35
C LYS A 220 20.97 1.42 3.16
N GLU A 221 22.26 1.67 3.36
CA GLU A 221 23.18 2.24 2.36
C GLU A 221 23.16 1.51 1.01
N ASP A 222 23.39 0.19 1.00
CA ASP A 222 23.39 -0.61 -0.22
C ASP A 222 22.03 -0.61 -0.92
N VAL A 223 20.96 -0.69 -0.13
CA VAL A 223 19.61 -0.74 -0.66
C VAL A 223 19.19 0.61 -1.24
N ASN A 224 19.56 1.70 -0.59
CA ASN A 224 19.36 3.07 -1.07
C ASN A 224 20.18 3.33 -2.34
N ARG A 225 21.39 2.75 -2.41
CA ARG A 225 22.20 2.78 -3.64
C ARG A 225 21.55 2.02 -4.78
N MET A 226 20.99 0.82 -4.54
CA MET A 226 20.22 0.08 -5.54
C MET A 226 19.01 0.87 -6.03
N LEU A 227 18.27 1.51 -5.11
CA LEU A 227 17.13 2.36 -5.44
C LEU A 227 17.55 3.55 -6.32
N ARG A 228 18.63 4.25 -5.95
CA ARG A 228 19.18 5.36 -6.75
C ARG A 228 19.55 4.92 -8.16
N LEU A 229 20.32 3.85 -8.31
CA LEU A 229 20.72 3.32 -9.62
C LEU A 229 19.49 2.96 -10.46
N ARG A 230 18.46 2.40 -9.82
CA ARG A 230 17.21 2.05 -10.49
C ARG A 230 16.42 3.27 -10.96
N MET A 231 16.46 4.38 -10.24
CA MET A 231 15.65 5.57 -10.51
C MET A 231 16.32 6.58 -11.44
N SER A 232 17.64 6.76 -11.32
CA SER A 232 18.35 7.85 -12.00
C SER A 232 19.76 7.47 -12.49
N GLY A 233 20.10 6.18 -12.55
CA GLY A 233 21.42 5.73 -12.99
C GLY A 233 22.55 6.05 -12.00
N ALA A 234 23.79 5.83 -12.45
CA ALA A 234 24.98 6.09 -11.64
C ALA A 234 25.33 7.58 -11.56
N THR A 235 25.23 8.27 -12.70
CA THR A 235 25.52 9.70 -12.87
C THR A 235 24.28 10.45 -13.37
N ALA A 236 24.34 11.78 -13.43
CA ALA A 236 23.21 12.61 -13.86
C ALA A 236 22.80 12.35 -15.32
N ASP A 237 23.75 12.00 -16.18
CA ASP A 237 23.52 11.71 -17.61
C ASP A 237 23.27 10.23 -17.91
N ASP A 238 23.36 9.38 -16.89
CA ASP A 238 23.16 7.94 -17.05
C ASP A 238 21.68 7.60 -17.02
N LYS A 239 21.31 6.57 -17.78
CA LYS A 239 19.93 6.08 -17.79
C LYS A 239 19.65 5.26 -16.54
N PRO A 240 18.38 5.17 -16.10
CA PRO A 240 18.01 4.27 -15.01
C PRO A 240 18.43 2.83 -15.31
N TRP A 241 19.12 2.17 -14.37
CA TRP A 241 19.63 0.82 -14.57
C TRP A 241 18.50 -0.22 -14.58
N THR A 242 18.71 -1.30 -15.34
CA THR A 242 17.81 -2.46 -15.29
C THR A 242 18.01 -3.25 -13.99
N LEU A 243 16.98 -3.96 -13.54
CA LEU A 243 17.07 -4.86 -12.37
C LEU A 243 18.15 -5.93 -12.55
N GLU A 244 18.37 -6.38 -13.78
CA GLU A 244 19.42 -7.36 -14.11
C GLU A 244 20.82 -6.75 -13.96
N HIS A 245 21.03 -5.54 -14.46
CA HIS A 245 22.32 -4.87 -14.34
C HIS A 245 22.67 -4.58 -12.87
N ILE A 246 21.70 -4.10 -12.09
CA ILE A 246 21.85 -3.93 -10.63
C ILE A 246 22.16 -5.28 -9.97
N GLY A 247 21.42 -6.34 -10.33
CA GLY A 247 21.64 -7.68 -9.79
C GLY A 247 23.08 -8.17 -9.99
N ARG A 248 23.62 -8.01 -11.21
CA ARG A 248 25.01 -8.36 -11.51
C ARG A 248 26.00 -7.57 -10.63
N THR A 249 25.79 -6.26 -10.49
CA THR A 249 26.67 -5.37 -9.70
C THR A 249 26.69 -5.71 -8.22
N PHE A 250 25.54 -6.09 -7.64
CA PHE A 250 25.42 -6.43 -6.22
C PHE A 250 25.47 -7.94 -5.93
N LYS A 251 25.78 -8.78 -6.93
CA LYS A 251 25.81 -10.24 -6.82
C LYS A 251 24.48 -10.83 -6.30
N LEU A 252 23.36 -10.26 -6.76
CA LEU A 252 22.00 -10.70 -6.45
C LEU A 252 21.25 -11.07 -7.73
N THR A 253 20.24 -11.92 -7.61
CA THR A 253 19.37 -12.23 -8.74
C THR A 253 18.50 -11.02 -9.10
N ARG A 254 18.09 -10.91 -10.37
CA ARG A 254 17.09 -9.93 -10.81
C ARG A 254 15.86 -9.91 -9.90
N GLU A 255 15.36 -11.09 -9.55
CA GLU A 255 14.18 -11.25 -8.71
C GLU A 255 14.42 -10.75 -7.28
N ARG A 256 15.62 -10.97 -6.73
CA ARG A 256 15.96 -10.44 -5.41
C ARG A 256 16.01 -8.91 -5.41
N ILE A 257 16.55 -8.28 -6.46
CA ILE A 257 16.52 -6.82 -6.61
C ILE A 257 15.08 -6.31 -6.70
N ARG A 258 14.22 -6.98 -7.48
CA ARG A 258 12.79 -6.65 -7.58
C ARG A 258 12.12 -6.64 -6.20
N GLN A 259 12.33 -7.68 -5.39
CA GLN A 259 11.79 -7.74 -4.02
C GLN A 259 12.34 -6.62 -3.13
N ILE A 260 13.64 -6.32 -3.22
CA ILE A 260 14.26 -5.26 -2.42
C ILE A 260 13.66 -3.89 -2.78
N ILE A 261 13.54 -3.58 -4.07
CA ILE A 261 13.09 -2.26 -4.51
C ILE A 261 11.56 -2.15 -4.48
N ASP A 262 10.89 -3.04 -5.19
CA ASP A 262 9.46 -2.91 -5.52
C ASP A 262 8.57 -3.36 -4.36
N GLU A 263 9.02 -4.34 -3.57
CA GLU A 263 8.23 -4.89 -2.45
C GLU A 263 8.63 -4.31 -1.10
N ASN A 264 9.84 -3.77 -0.97
CA ASN A 264 10.32 -3.23 0.31
C ASN A 264 10.59 -1.73 0.28
N GLN A 265 11.45 -1.22 -0.62
CA GLN A 265 11.83 0.21 -0.57
C GLN A 265 10.71 1.15 -0.97
N LEU A 266 10.05 0.93 -2.10
CA LEU A 266 8.96 1.80 -2.55
C LEU A 266 7.78 1.79 -1.57
N PRO A 267 7.27 0.62 -1.13
CA PRO A 267 6.25 0.59 -0.08
C PRO A 267 6.75 1.17 1.25
N GLY A 268 8.02 0.95 1.60
CA GLY A 268 8.65 1.50 2.79
C GLY A 268 8.67 3.03 2.79
N LEU A 269 9.01 3.65 1.66
CA LEU A 269 9.02 5.10 1.48
C LEU A 269 7.59 5.66 1.48
N ALA A 270 6.65 5.01 0.79
CA ALA A 270 5.24 5.39 0.82
C ALA A 270 4.68 5.36 2.26
N ASN A 271 5.04 4.32 3.03
CA ASN A 271 4.66 4.19 4.44
C ASN A 271 5.32 5.25 5.32
N PHE A 272 6.61 5.54 5.10
CA PHE A 272 7.35 6.55 5.85
C PHE A 272 6.78 7.96 5.64
N GLY A 273 6.42 8.29 4.40
CA GLY A 273 5.80 9.57 4.07
C GLY A 273 4.32 9.70 4.46
N GLY A 274 3.64 8.57 4.66
CA GLY A 274 2.24 8.52 5.07
C GLY A 274 1.30 9.21 4.07
N MET A 275 0.11 9.58 4.56
CA MET A 275 -0.90 10.25 3.71
C MET A 275 -0.44 11.61 3.21
N ARG A 276 0.40 12.33 3.97
CA ARG A 276 0.84 13.67 3.58
C ARG A 276 1.71 13.63 2.31
N LEU A 277 2.61 12.65 2.20
CA LEU A 277 3.36 12.41 0.97
C LEU A 277 2.41 12.11 -0.20
N HIS A 278 1.42 11.25 0.03
CA HIS A 278 0.46 10.90 -1.01
C HIS A 278 -0.36 12.12 -1.48
N LYS A 279 -0.83 12.95 -0.55
CA LYS A 279 -1.52 14.22 -0.85
C LYS A 279 -0.63 15.19 -1.64
N ALA A 280 0.66 15.26 -1.33
CA ALA A 280 1.59 16.05 -2.13
C ALA A 280 1.72 15.53 -3.56
N LEU A 281 1.78 14.20 -3.76
CA LEU A 281 1.81 13.61 -5.09
C LEU A 281 0.53 13.90 -5.89
N LEU A 282 -0.64 13.83 -5.25
CA LEU A 282 -1.91 14.24 -5.88
C LEU A 282 -1.92 15.73 -6.20
N CYS A 283 -1.53 16.58 -5.26
CA CYS A 283 -1.47 18.03 -5.43
C CYS A 283 -0.66 18.38 -6.68
N LEU A 284 0.52 17.79 -6.85
CA LEU A 284 1.30 17.95 -8.08
C LEU A 284 0.57 17.44 -9.33
N GLY A 285 -0.19 16.34 -9.23
CA GLY A 285 -1.03 15.82 -10.30
C GLY A 285 -2.13 16.79 -10.71
N ASP A 286 -2.87 17.35 -9.74
CA ASP A 286 -3.96 18.31 -9.99
C ASP A 286 -3.44 19.59 -10.68
N PHE A 287 -2.28 20.09 -10.25
CA PHE A 287 -1.59 21.21 -10.91
C PHE A 287 -1.14 20.88 -12.35
N CYS A 288 -0.92 19.61 -12.65
CA CYS A 288 -0.60 19.14 -14.00
C CYS A 288 -1.86 18.97 -14.87
N GLU A 289 -3.02 18.68 -14.29
CA GLU A 289 -4.27 18.46 -15.03
C GLU A 289 -4.87 19.75 -15.60
N ALA A 290 -4.86 20.84 -14.84
CA ALA A 290 -5.48 22.11 -15.25
C ALA A 290 -4.89 22.69 -16.56
N PRO A 291 -3.55 22.70 -16.77
CA PRO A 291 -2.96 23.10 -18.05
C PRO A 291 -2.62 21.93 -18.99
N THR A 292 -2.99 20.68 -18.64
CA THR A 292 -2.43 19.41 -19.15
C THR A 292 -0.98 19.48 -19.53
N ARG A 293 -0.12 19.45 -18.52
CA ARG A 293 1.32 19.50 -18.72
C ARG A 293 2.02 18.54 -17.75
N PRO A 294 3.13 17.93 -18.14
CA PRO A 294 3.86 17.03 -17.28
C PRO A 294 4.63 17.78 -16.19
N VAL A 295 5.05 17.05 -15.16
CA VAL A 295 6.12 17.48 -14.26
C VAL A 295 7.46 17.22 -14.94
N THR A 296 8.23 18.28 -15.12
CA THR A 296 9.60 18.27 -15.64
C THR A 296 10.59 18.67 -14.54
N GLU A 297 11.88 18.44 -14.76
CA GLU A 297 12.93 18.93 -13.84
C GLU A 297 12.90 20.46 -13.71
N THR A 298 12.66 21.19 -14.80
CA THR A 298 12.55 22.65 -14.83
C THR A 298 11.43 23.14 -13.89
N ARG A 299 10.26 22.50 -13.94
CA ARG A 299 9.12 22.86 -13.07
C ARG A 299 9.36 22.51 -11.63
N LEU A 300 9.88 21.31 -11.38
CA LEU A 300 10.21 20.91 -10.03
C LEU A 300 11.24 21.87 -9.43
N ALA A 301 12.27 22.27 -10.18
CA ALA A 301 13.24 23.26 -9.77
C ALA A 301 12.58 24.60 -9.42
N LYS A 302 11.66 25.08 -10.27
CA LYS A 302 10.91 26.32 -10.03
C LYS A 302 10.08 26.26 -8.75
N TRP A 303 9.39 25.15 -8.49
CA TRP A 303 8.57 24.97 -7.29
C TRP A 303 9.41 24.88 -6.02
N LEU A 304 10.59 24.29 -6.11
CA LEU A 304 11.52 24.14 -4.98
C LEU A 304 12.23 25.44 -4.62
N GLY A 305 12.50 26.30 -5.61
CA GLY A 305 13.33 27.49 -5.42
C GLY A 305 14.71 27.15 -4.87
N SER A 306 15.11 27.78 -3.77
CA SER A 306 16.39 27.57 -3.10
C SER A 306 16.43 26.40 -2.10
N THR A 307 15.41 25.53 -2.11
CA THR A 307 15.37 24.39 -1.19
C THR A 307 16.52 23.42 -1.45
N SER A 308 17.31 23.14 -0.41
CA SER A 308 18.40 22.16 -0.45
C SER A 308 17.86 20.75 -0.69
N ARG A 309 18.67 19.93 -1.38
CA ARG A 309 18.35 18.56 -1.77
C ARG A 309 19.63 17.74 -1.88
N ASP A 310 19.55 16.47 -1.49
CA ASP A 310 20.72 15.58 -1.50
C ASP A 310 20.95 14.88 -2.86
N TYR A 311 19.91 14.79 -3.70
CA TYR A 311 19.90 14.01 -4.94
C TYR A 311 19.56 14.88 -6.18
N PRO A 312 19.84 14.41 -7.41
CA PRO A 312 19.39 15.10 -8.62
C PRO A 312 17.87 15.13 -8.75
N LEU A 313 17.32 16.09 -9.52
CA LEU A 313 15.88 16.26 -9.68
C LEU A 313 15.22 15.06 -10.37
N SER A 314 15.89 14.47 -11.36
CA SER A 314 15.48 13.23 -12.02
C SER A 314 15.16 12.10 -11.03
N PHE A 315 15.96 11.96 -9.96
CA PHE A 315 15.74 10.95 -8.92
C PHE A 315 14.42 11.16 -8.16
N TYR A 316 14.15 12.40 -7.72
CA TYR A 316 12.90 12.71 -7.01
C TYR A 316 11.69 12.55 -7.91
N LEU A 317 11.80 12.94 -9.18
CA LEU A 317 10.74 12.78 -10.17
C LEU A 317 10.43 11.32 -10.46
N ALA A 318 11.47 10.49 -10.63
CA ALA A 318 11.29 9.06 -10.85
C ALA A 318 10.63 8.38 -9.65
N LEU A 319 11.01 8.76 -8.43
CA LEU A 319 10.35 8.29 -7.21
C LEU A 319 8.91 8.79 -7.11
N ALA A 320 8.65 10.07 -7.39
CA ALA A 320 7.31 10.63 -7.36
C ALA A 320 6.38 9.90 -8.33
N GLU A 321 6.85 9.59 -9.54
CA GLU A 321 6.09 8.78 -10.50
C GLU A 321 5.85 7.36 -10.00
N ALA A 322 6.86 6.72 -9.41
CA ALA A 322 6.74 5.35 -8.90
C ALA A 322 5.80 5.24 -7.69
N LEU A 323 5.67 6.29 -6.90
CA LEU A 323 4.84 6.35 -5.70
C LEU A 323 3.43 6.88 -5.96
N ALA A 324 3.24 7.70 -6.98
CA ALA A 324 1.95 8.24 -7.34
C ALA A 324 1.01 7.14 -7.84
N PRO A 325 -0.32 7.29 -7.67
CA PRO A 325 -1.28 6.43 -8.34
C PRO A 325 -1.03 6.40 -9.85
N ALA A 326 -1.30 5.25 -10.47
CA ALA A 326 -0.89 4.96 -11.85
C ALA A 326 -1.38 5.98 -12.88
N ASP A 327 -2.44 6.72 -12.60
CA ASP A 327 -3.12 7.61 -13.55
C ASP A 327 -3.01 9.11 -13.19
N THR A 328 -2.35 9.46 -12.08
CA THR A 328 -2.49 10.82 -11.50
C THR A 328 -1.34 11.75 -11.86
N LEU A 329 -0.08 11.31 -11.74
CA LEU A 329 1.08 12.18 -11.92
C LEU A 329 1.76 11.91 -13.26
N PRO A 330 1.66 12.82 -14.26
CA PRO A 330 2.39 12.71 -15.51
C PRO A 330 3.81 13.27 -15.34
N VAL A 331 4.82 12.42 -15.23
CA VAL A 331 6.22 12.84 -15.08
C VAL A 331 6.98 12.59 -16.38
N TRP A 332 7.79 13.55 -16.81
CA TRP A 332 8.66 13.41 -17.98
C TRP A 332 10.11 13.24 -17.56
N VAL A 333 10.41 12.03 -17.09
CA VAL A 333 11.75 11.53 -16.83
C VAL A 333 11.78 10.08 -17.29
N GLU A 334 12.93 9.57 -17.72
CA GLU A 334 13.04 8.13 -17.98
C GLU A 334 12.84 7.39 -16.64
N THR A 335 11.75 6.62 -16.53
CA THR A 335 11.48 5.86 -15.30
C THR A 335 11.59 4.35 -15.49
N PRO A 336 12.15 3.66 -14.48
CA PRO A 336 12.34 2.22 -14.51
C PRO A 336 11.07 1.38 -14.71
N PHE A 337 9.91 1.85 -14.22
CA PHE A 337 8.67 1.07 -14.15
C PHE A 337 7.77 1.26 -15.38
N TYR A 338 7.88 2.42 -16.02
CA TYR A 338 7.10 2.72 -17.21
C TYR A 338 7.98 2.56 -18.44
N ASN A 339 8.01 1.33 -18.95
CA ASN A 339 8.27 1.15 -20.37
C ASN A 339 7.08 1.75 -21.12
N TYR A 340 7.14 3.04 -21.42
CA TYR A 340 6.25 3.76 -22.34
C TYR A 340 6.26 3.18 -23.77
N GLY A 341 6.74 1.95 -23.98
CA GLY A 341 6.57 1.19 -25.22
C GLY A 341 5.47 0.12 -25.13
N ASN A 342 5.22 -0.45 -23.95
CA ASN A 342 4.45 -1.70 -23.83
C ASN A 342 3.03 -1.55 -23.28
N ASN A 343 2.62 -0.34 -22.86
CA ASN A 343 1.26 -0.10 -22.39
C ASN A 343 0.30 -0.01 -23.59
N GLN A 344 -0.61 -0.99 -23.73
CA GLN A 344 -1.57 -1.06 -24.84
C GLN A 344 -2.37 0.23 -25.04
N ARG A 345 -2.80 0.90 -23.96
CA ARG A 345 -3.57 2.16 -24.04
C ARG A 345 -2.73 3.27 -24.67
N MET A 346 -1.46 3.33 -24.32
CA MET A 346 -0.54 4.33 -24.85
C MET A 346 -0.07 3.98 -26.28
N ILE A 347 0.11 2.69 -26.62
CA ILE A 347 0.33 2.27 -28.02
C ILE A 347 -0.85 2.72 -28.88
N GLN A 348 -2.08 2.49 -28.41
CA GLN A 348 -3.29 2.95 -29.10
C GLN A 348 -3.34 4.48 -29.20
N ALA A 349 -3.01 5.20 -28.12
CA ALA A 349 -2.94 6.67 -28.13
C ALA A 349 -1.91 7.17 -29.16
N ARG A 350 -0.69 6.61 -29.20
CA ARG A 350 0.35 6.93 -30.20
C ARG A 350 -0.12 6.68 -31.63
N ARG A 351 -0.73 5.53 -31.90
CA ARG A 351 -1.29 5.21 -33.22
C ARG A 351 -2.37 6.22 -33.62
N ARG A 352 -3.26 6.58 -32.69
CA ARG A 352 -4.34 7.55 -32.96
C ARG A 352 -3.82 8.98 -33.13
N LEU A 353 -2.80 9.39 -32.37
CA LEU A 353 -2.10 10.66 -32.55
C LEU A 353 -1.55 10.80 -33.97
N ALA A 354 -0.92 9.75 -34.51
CA ALA A 354 -0.40 9.75 -35.88
C ALA A 354 -1.50 9.96 -36.95
N THR A 355 -2.73 9.50 -36.67
CA THR A 355 -3.90 9.67 -37.56
C THR A 355 -4.62 11.00 -37.43
N LEU A 356 -4.28 11.84 -36.45
CA LEU A 356 -4.86 13.18 -36.35
C LEU A 356 -4.38 14.01 -37.54
N ARG A 357 -5.27 14.77 -38.18
CA ARG A 357 -4.92 15.72 -39.23
C ARG A 357 -4.54 17.04 -38.57
N LEU A 358 -3.25 17.16 -38.24
CA LEU A 358 -2.66 18.36 -37.66
C LEU A 358 -1.80 19.02 -38.74
N GLU A 359 -1.91 20.34 -38.87
CA GLU A 359 -1.08 21.14 -39.78
C GLU A 359 0.41 21.03 -39.38
N PRO A 360 1.30 20.55 -40.27
CA PRO A 360 2.74 20.51 -39.98
C PRO A 360 3.30 21.90 -39.69
N GLY A 361 4.28 22.00 -38.78
CA GLY A 361 4.96 23.25 -38.46
C GLY A 361 4.17 24.25 -37.60
N LYS A 362 2.89 24.00 -37.31
CA LYS A 362 2.08 24.86 -36.45
C LYS A 362 2.10 24.39 -34.99
N PRO A 363 2.42 25.28 -34.02
CA PRO A 363 2.34 24.94 -32.61
C PRO A 363 0.88 24.80 -32.17
N LEU A 364 0.59 23.71 -31.47
CA LEU A 364 -0.72 23.38 -30.92
C LEU A 364 -0.62 23.12 -29.43
N ALA A 365 -1.56 23.66 -28.66
CA ALA A 365 -1.67 23.40 -27.23
C ALA A 365 -2.04 21.94 -26.94
N PHE A 366 -1.46 21.37 -25.88
CA PHE A 366 -1.73 20.01 -25.43
C PHE A 366 -3.21 19.77 -25.17
N ASP A 367 -3.92 20.70 -24.53
CA ASP A 367 -5.36 20.60 -24.27
C ASP A 367 -6.16 20.41 -25.56
N ALA A 368 -5.88 21.21 -26.59
CA ALA A 368 -6.60 21.13 -27.86
C ALA A 368 -6.40 19.79 -28.55
N VAL A 369 -5.19 19.25 -28.51
CA VAL A 369 -4.86 17.94 -29.11
C VAL A 369 -5.43 16.80 -28.27
N PHE A 370 -5.38 16.92 -26.95
CA PHE A 370 -6.00 15.98 -26.02
C PHE A 370 -7.50 15.85 -26.27
N ASP A 371 -8.22 16.97 -26.38
CA ASP A 371 -9.67 16.97 -26.62
C ASP A 371 -10.02 16.33 -27.96
N GLN A 372 -9.25 16.62 -29.02
CA GLN A 372 -9.41 15.97 -30.31
C GLN A 372 -9.19 14.45 -30.24
N LEU A 373 -8.17 14.02 -29.51
CA LEU A 373 -7.85 12.60 -29.35
C LEU A 373 -8.89 11.88 -28.50
N ARG A 374 -9.35 12.51 -27.41
CA ARG A 374 -10.35 11.96 -26.48
C ARG A 374 -11.70 11.72 -27.16
N ARG A 375 -12.09 12.57 -28.13
CA ARG A 375 -13.28 12.30 -28.98
C ARG A 375 -13.18 10.98 -29.75
N LYS A 376 -11.97 10.53 -30.08
CA LYS A 376 -11.71 9.24 -30.77
C LYS A 376 -11.38 8.10 -29.81
N LEU A 377 -10.95 8.42 -28.59
CA LEU A 377 -10.58 7.49 -27.52
C LEU A 377 -11.18 7.98 -26.19
N PRO A 378 -12.47 7.70 -25.92
CA PRO A 378 -13.16 8.26 -24.74
C PRO A 378 -12.51 7.90 -23.39
N SER A 379 -11.82 6.76 -23.32
CA SER A 379 -11.10 6.28 -22.14
C SER A 379 -9.71 6.90 -21.95
N LEU A 380 -9.30 7.85 -22.80
CA LEU A 380 -8.01 8.51 -22.72
C LEU A 380 -7.98 9.47 -21.52
N ASN A 381 -7.01 9.28 -20.64
CA ASN A 381 -6.68 10.24 -19.59
C ASN A 381 -5.45 11.07 -19.98
N ARG A 382 -5.24 12.20 -19.28
CA ARG A 382 -4.15 13.15 -19.59
C ARG A 382 -2.77 12.52 -19.41
N LYS A 383 -2.57 11.63 -18.43
CA LYS A 383 -1.30 10.93 -18.23
C LYS A 383 -0.93 10.05 -19.42
N ILE A 384 -1.85 9.22 -19.90
CA ILE A 384 -1.63 8.35 -21.07
C ILE A 384 -1.38 9.18 -22.34
N PHE A 385 -2.06 10.31 -22.47
CA PHE A 385 -1.81 11.26 -23.57
C PHE A 385 -0.39 11.84 -23.50
N LEU A 386 0.01 12.40 -22.35
CA LEU A 386 1.35 12.98 -22.17
C LEU A 386 2.45 11.92 -22.31
N ALA A 387 2.22 10.70 -21.82
CA ALA A 387 3.10 9.55 -22.03
C ALA A 387 3.23 9.16 -23.51
N ALA A 388 2.15 9.26 -24.29
CA ALA A 388 2.17 8.99 -25.73
C ALA A 388 2.96 10.04 -26.51
N LEU A 389 3.03 11.28 -26.02
CA LEU A 389 3.84 12.37 -26.58
C LEU A 389 5.32 12.28 -26.17
N PHE A 390 5.61 11.75 -24.99
CA PHE A 390 6.98 11.63 -24.49
C PHE A 390 7.86 10.82 -25.46
N GLN A 391 8.98 11.43 -25.89
CA GLN A 391 9.93 10.89 -26.88
C GLN A 391 9.27 10.42 -28.19
N ASN A 392 8.15 11.01 -28.60
CA ASN A 392 7.47 10.64 -29.83
C ASN A 392 8.14 11.31 -31.05
N PRO A 393 8.69 10.55 -32.01
CA PRO A 393 9.45 11.12 -33.12
C PRO A 393 8.59 11.92 -34.10
N ALA A 394 7.26 11.76 -34.10
CA ALA A 394 6.38 12.50 -35.00
C ALA A 394 6.14 13.96 -34.57
N PHE A 395 6.54 14.32 -33.35
CA PHE A 395 6.26 15.61 -32.74
C PHE A 395 7.51 16.22 -32.13
N GLU A 396 7.72 17.50 -32.38
CA GLU A 396 8.58 18.32 -31.55
C GLU A 396 7.72 18.88 -30.42
N VAL A 397 8.18 18.75 -29.17
CA VAL A 397 7.32 18.95 -28.01
C VAL A 397 7.99 19.84 -26.98
N ASP A 398 7.29 20.91 -26.58
CA ASP A 398 7.66 21.78 -25.48
C ASP A 398 6.76 21.48 -24.26
N PRO A 399 7.25 20.73 -23.25
CA PRO A 399 6.48 20.40 -22.06
C PRO A 399 6.14 21.60 -21.19
N ASP A 400 7.02 22.60 -21.18
CA ASP A 400 6.93 23.73 -20.26
C ASP A 400 5.90 24.73 -20.77
N ALA A 401 5.91 25.02 -22.07
CA ALA A 401 4.85 25.75 -22.76
C ALA A 401 3.55 24.95 -22.89
N GLY A 402 3.62 23.61 -22.87
CA GLY A 402 2.47 22.74 -23.07
C GLY A 402 2.01 22.72 -24.53
N THR A 403 2.97 22.71 -25.46
CA THR A 403 2.71 22.79 -26.89
C THR A 403 3.47 21.72 -27.66
N LEU A 404 2.90 21.26 -28.78
CA LEU A 404 3.55 20.36 -29.73
C LEU A 404 3.46 20.92 -31.14
N VAL A 405 4.45 20.58 -31.96
CA VAL A 405 4.50 20.83 -33.40
C VAL A 405 4.62 19.49 -34.09
N ARG A 406 3.74 19.23 -35.07
CA ARG A 406 3.87 18.03 -35.91
C ARG A 406 5.05 18.22 -36.86
N GLN A 407 5.98 17.28 -36.85
CA GLN A 407 7.07 17.27 -37.81
C GLN A 407 6.54 16.93 -39.21
N PRO A 408 7.05 17.57 -40.28
CA PRO A 408 6.75 17.17 -41.65
C PRO A 408 7.14 15.70 -41.84
N ALA A 409 6.28 14.94 -42.52
CA ALA A 409 6.61 13.55 -42.87
C ALA A 409 7.88 13.57 -43.73
N SER A 410 8.93 12.91 -43.25
CA SER A 410 10.18 12.71 -44.01
C SER A 410 9.95 11.79 -45.20
#